data_AF-A0A099W157-F1
#
_entry.id   AF-A0A099W157-F1
#
_cell.length_a   1.000
_cell.length_b   1.000
_cell.length_c   1.000
_cell.angle_alpha   90.00
_cell.angle_beta   90.00
_cell.angle_gamma   90.00
#
_symmetry.space_group_name_H-M   'P 1'
#
loop_
_entity.id
_entity.type
_entity.pdbx_description
1 polymer ?
#
loop_
_entity_poly.entity_id
_entity_poly.type
_entity_poly.pdbx_seq_one_letter_code
_entity_poly.pdbx_strand_id
1 'polypeptide(L)'
;MDLFHEIRQIEVEIAKAILAGADATVGALKSQKTEFERQLQLAALKRNMLRDANHLAEDSAQILHGKETMFDDWGRELTRIQSQLGISFESKTGDAISSQLQNEIRKLCTDREADFQELKKSCKVNIPM
;
A
#
# COMPACT_ATOMS: atom_id res chain seq x y z
N MET A 1 55.92 41.20 37.88
CA MET A 1 54.84 40.36 37.31
C MET A 1 54.48 39.34 38.37
N ASP A 2 53.22 39.33 38.79
CA ASP A 2 52.77 38.53 39.93
C ASP A 2 52.24 37.18 39.43
N LEU A 3 53.13 36.18 39.41
CA LEU A 3 52.90 34.83 38.89
C LEU A 3 51.66 34.15 39.48
N PHE A 4 51.30 34.51 40.72
CA PHE A 4 50.13 33.99 41.42
C PHE A 4 48.81 34.54 40.86
N HIS A 5 48.81 35.75 40.31
CA HIS A 5 47.63 36.32 39.66
C HIS A 5 47.33 35.61 38.33
N GLU A 6 48.35 35.33 37.54
CA GLU A 6 48.24 34.61 36.27
C GLU A 6 47.74 33.17 36.46
N ILE A 7 48.27 32.45 37.45
CA ILE A 7 47.80 31.09 37.78
C ILE A 7 46.31 31.09 38.14
N ARG A 8 45.86 32.05 38.95
CA ARG A 8 44.44 32.18 39.33
C ARG A 8 43.55 32.50 38.13
N GLN A 9 44.04 33.30 37.20
CA GLN A 9 43.31 33.66 35.98
C GLN A 9 43.13 32.44 35.06
N ILE A 10 44.19 31.62 34.93
CA ILE A 10 44.16 30.36 34.17
C ILE A 10 43.16 29.37 34.80
N GLU A 11 43.14 29.23 36.13
CA GLU A 11 42.17 28.35 36.81
C GLU A 11 40.71 28.75 36.55
N VAL A 12 40.42 30.06 36.52
CA VAL A 12 39.08 30.59 36.22
C VAL A 12 38.70 30.34 34.76
N GLU A 13 39.64 30.51 33.82
CA GLU A 13 39.43 30.23 32.40
C GLU A 13 39.17 28.73 32.16
N ILE A 14 39.93 27.85 32.80
CA ILE A 14 39.73 26.40 32.74
C ILE A 14 38.35 26.01 33.28
N ALA A 15 37.93 26.55 34.42
CA ALA A 15 36.61 26.28 34.99
C ALA A 15 35.47 26.72 34.05
N LYS A 16 35.62 27.89 33.39
CA LYS A 16 34.66 28.36 32.38
C LYS A 16 34.61 27.47 31.15
N ALA A 17 35.78 27.03 30.64
CA ALA A 17 35.84 26.14 29.49
C ALA A 17 35.20 24.77 29.77
N ILE A 18 35.38 24.23 30.99
CA ILE A 18 34.75 22.98 31.44
C ILE A 18 33.22 23.14 31.49
N LEU A 19 32.72 24.23 32.08
CA LEU A 19 31.27 24.50 32.14
C LEU A 19 30.67 24.69 30.74
N ALA A 20 31.33 25.47 29.88
CA ALA A 20 30.89 25.66 28.49
C ALA A 20 30.90 24.35 27.69
N GLY A 21 31.89 23.48 27.91
CA GLY A 21 31.94 22.15 27.31
C GLY A 21 30.84 21.22 27.82
N ALA A 22 30.53 21.28 29.12
CA ALA A 22 29.41 20.54 29.71
C ALA A 22 28.05 21.00 29.13
N ASP A 23 27.84 22.30 28.99
CA ASP A 23 26.60 22.84 28.39
C ASP A 23 26.48 22.49 26.90
N ALA A 24 27.58 22.56 26.15
CA ALA A 24 27.60 22.17 24.74
C ALA A 24 27.30 20.67 24.53
N THR A 25 27.87 19.81 25.37
CA THR A 25 27.61 18.35 25.31
C THR A 25 26.19 18.02 25.72
N VAL A 26 25.64 18.67 26.76
CA VAL A 26 24.23 18.54 27.14
C VAL A 26 23.30 19.02 26.03
N GLY A 27 23.63 20.13 25.35
CA GLY A 27 22.89 20.63 24.20
C GLY A 27 22.88 19.63 23.04
N ALA A 28 24.04 19.07 22.70
CA ALA A 28 24.17 18.04 21.67
C ALA A 28 23.39 16.76 22.01
N LEU A 29 23.46 16.30 23.26
CA LEU A 29 22.71 15.13 23.74
C LEU A 29 21.19 15.36 23.69
N LYS A 30 20.72 16.57 24.04
CA LYS A 30 19.30 16.93 23.92
C LYS A 30 18.84 16.92 22.46
N SER A 31 19.64 17.49 21.55
CA SER A 31 19.33 17.48 20.12
C SER A 31 19.30 16.07 19.54
N GLN A 32 20.29 15.23 19.89
CA GLN A 32 20.29 13.82 19.49
C GLN A 32 19.07 13.08 20.03
N LYS A 33 18.69 13.29 21.30
CA LYS A 33 17.48 12.70 21.88
C LYS A 33 16.23 13.09 21.08
N THR A 34 16.06 14.36 20.75
CA THR A 34 14.88 14.81 19.97
C THR A 34 14.83 14.21 18.58
N GLU A 35 15.99 14.03 17.93
CA GLU A 35 16.04 13.40 16.60
C GLU A 35 15.74 11.90 16.69
N PHE A 36 16.24 11.22 17.73
CA PHE A 36 15.89 9.81 17.99
C PHE A 36 14.38 9.63 18.26
N GLU A 37 13.77 10.51 19.07
CA GLU A 37 12.33 10.49 19.33
C GLU A 37 11.54 10.68 18.03
N ARG A 38 11.96 11.62 17.16
CA ARG A 38 11.35 11.83 15.84
C ARG A 38 11.46 10.59 14.96
N GLN A 39 12.63 9.95 14.91
CA GLN A 39 12.83 8.73 14.14
C GLN A 39 11.98 7.57 14.64
N LEU A 40 11.84 7.43 15.95
CA LEU A 40 10.99 6.40 16.56
C LEU A 40 9.51 6.61 16.20
N GLN A 41 9.02 7.84 16.30
CA GLN A 41 7.66 8.20 15.90
C GLN A 41 7.41 7.92 14.40
N LEU A 42 8.37 8.28 13.55
CA LEU A 42 8.29 8.06 12.11
C LEU A 42 8.31 6.57 11.76
N ALA A 43 9.09 5.76 12.47
CA ALA A 43 9.10 4.30 12.32
C ALA A 43 7.77 3.68 12.76
N ALA A 44 7.20 4.13 13.88
CA ALA A 44 5.89 3.68 14.34
C ALA A 44 4.78 4.05 13.32
N LEU A 45 4.81 5.27 12.79
CA LEU A 45 3.86 5.71 11.78
C LEU A 45 3.97 4.88 10.49
N LYS A 46 5.19 4.64 10.00
CA LYS A 46 5.44 3.78 8.83
C LYS A 46 4.88 2.38 9.04
N ARG A 47 5.08 1.79 10.22
CA ARG A 47 4.56 0.46 10.56
C ARG A 47 3.03 0.42 10.56
N ASN A 48 2.39 1.46 11.11
CA ASN A 48 0.93 1.56 11.11
C ASN A 48 0.38 1.72 9.69
N MET A 49 0.98 2.61 8.88
CA MET A 49 0.57 2.78 7.48
C MET A 49 0.71 1.48 6.67
N LEU A 50 1.79 0.72 6.85
CA LEU A 50 1.97 -0.57 6.21
C LEU A 50 0.89 -1.57 6.62
N ARG A 51 0.53 -1.61 7.91
CA ARG A 51 -0.52 -2.48 8.41
C ARG A 51 -1.88 -2.12 7.80
N ASP A 52 -2.21 -0.84 7.77
CA ASP A 52 -3.50 -0.36 7.25
C ASP A 52 -3.59 -0.57 5.72
N ALA A 53 -2.48 -0.36 5.00
CA ALA A 53 -2.40 -0.65 3.57
C ALA A 53 -2.59 -2.14 3.26
N ASN A 54 -2.01 -3.04 4.07
CA ASN A 54 -2.22 -4.48 3.92
C ASN A 54 -3.66 -4.87 4.21
N HIS A 55 -4.27 -4.32 5.25
CA HIS A 55 -5.68 -4.55 5.55
C HIS A 55 -6.59 -4.10 4.39
N LEU A 56 -6.35 -2.91 3.84
CA LEU A 56 -7.10 -2.41 2.70
C LEU A 56 -6.94 -3.31 1.46
N ALA A 57 -5.73 -3.84 1.23
CA ALA A 57 -5.47 -4.77 0.14
C ALA A 57 -6.19 -6.10 0.34
N GLU A 58 -6.23 -6.64 1.56
CA GLU A 58 -6.97 -7.85 1.92
C GLU A 58 -8.48 -7.67 1.74
N ASP A 59 -9.05 -6.59 2.26
CA ASP A 59 -10.47 -6.25 2.10
C ASP A 59 -10.84 -6.13 0.61
N SER A 60 -10.00 -5.45 -0.17
CA SER A 60 -10.19 -5.29 -1.61
C SER A 60 -10.12 -6.63 -2.35
N ALA A 61 -9.18 -7.51 -1.96
CA ALA A 61 -9.07 -8.85 -2.53
C ALA A 61 -10.30 -9.70 -2.21
N GLN A 62 -10.86 -9.59 -1.01
CA GLN A 62 -12.05 -10.32 -0.62
C GLN A 62 -13.29 -9.84 -1.40
N ILE A 63 -13.44 -8.52 -1.60
CA ILE A 63 -14.50 -7.95 -2.44
C ILE A 63 -14.36 -8.45 -3.88
N LEU A 64 -13.16 -8.43 -4.46
CA LEU A 64 -12.91 -8.91 -5.82
C LEU A 64 -13.27 -10.40 -5.96
N HIS A 65 -12.89 -11.22 -5.00
CA HIS A 65 -13.22 -12.65 -5.03
C HIS A 65 -14.73 -12.90 -4.92
N GLY A 66 -15.46 -12.10 -4.13
CA GLY A 66 -16.92 -12.14 -4.09
C GLY A 66 -17.60 -11.67 -5.38
N LYS A 67 -16.91 -10.87 -6.22
CA LYS A 67 -17.41 -10.48 -7.54
C LYS A 67 -17.11 -11.52 -8.61
N GLU A 68 -15.99 -12.21 -8.52
CA GLU A 68 -15.62 -13.34 -9.39
C GLU A 68 -16.71 -14.42 -9.39
N THR A 69 -17.20 -14.80 -8.21
CA THR A 69 -18.31 -15.77 -8.09
C THR A 69 -19.61 -15.27 -8.72
N MET A 70 -19.94 -13.99 -8.60
CA MET A 70 -21.09 -13.39 -9.28
C MET A 70 -20.95 -13.44 -10.81
N PHE A 71 -19.73 -13.26 -11.33
CA PHE A 71 -19.48 -13.35 -12.77
C PHE A 71 -19.64 -14.78 -13.29
N ASP A 72 -19.17 -15.78 -12.55
CA ASP A 72 -19.39 -17.18 -12.88
C ASP A 72 -20.89 -17.53 -12.94
N ASP A 73 -21.66 -17.04 -11.97
CA ASP A 73 -23.11 -17.23 -11.93
C ASP A 73 -23.80 -16.55 -13.13
N TRP A 74 -23.39 -15.32 -13.48
CA TRP A 74 -23.89 -14.63 -14.68
C TRP A 74 -23.53 -15.35 -15.97
N GLY A 75 -22.33 -15.92 -16.07
CA GLY A 75 -21.91 -16.72 -17.23
C GLY A 75 -22.78 -17.97 -17.42
N ARG A 76 -23.13 -18.65 -16.32
CA ARG A 76 -24.05 -19.79 -16.33
C ARG A 76 -25.46 -19.37 -16.75
N GLU A 77 -25.96 -18.26 -16.23
CA GLU A 77 -27.31 -17.77 -16.55
C GLU A 77 -27.42 -17.32 -18.01
N LEU A 78 -26.41 -16.64 -18.54
CA LEU A 78 -26.34 -16.27 -19.95
C LEU A 78 -26.30 -17.51 -20.86
N THR A 79 -25.55 -18.54 -20.49
CA THR A 79 -25.51 -19.81 -21.22
C THR A 79 -26.87 -20.51 -21.21
N ARG A 80 -27.58 -20.45 -20.08
CA ARG A 80 -28.94 -20.98 -19.95
C ARG A 80 -29.95 -20.22 -20.83
N ILE A 81 -29.91 -18.89 -20.81
CA ILE A 81 -30.76 -18.04 -21.67
C ILE A 81 -30.47 -18.35 -23.14
N GLN A 82 -29.20 -18.48 -23.52
CA GLN A 82 -28.81 -18.87 -24.89
C GLN A 82 -29.44 -20.20 -25.30
N SER A 83 -29.34 -21.23 -24.45
CA SER A 83 -29.91 -22.55 -24.72
C SER A 83 -31.44 -22.47 -24.90
N GLN A 84 -32.13 -21.74 -24.02
CA GLN A 84 -33.57 -21.52 -24.13
C GLN A 84 -33.97 -20.74 -25.38
N LEU A 85 -33.16 -19.77 -25.79
CA LEU A 85 -33.36 -19.02 -27.03
C LEU A 85 -33.19 -19.91 -28.26
N GLY A 86 -32.17 -20.78 -28.27
CA GLY A 86 -31.96 -21.76 -29.34
C GLY A 86 -33.12 -22.75 -29.47
N ILE A 87 -33.63 -23.27 -28.34
CA ILE A 87 -34.81 -24.14 -28.31
C ILE A 87 -36.07 -23.39 -28.80
N SER A 88 -36.21 -22.10 -28.45
CA SER A 88 -37.38 -21.29 -28.79
C SER A 88 -37.39 -20.81 -30.25
N PHE A 89 -36.26 -20.91 -30.96
CA PHE A 89 -36.09 -20.44 -32.33
C PHE A 89 -35.52 -21.55 -33.24
N GLU A 90 -36.17 -22.72 -33.36
CA GLU A 90 -35.87 -23.86 -34.29
C GLU A 90 -35.81 -23.51 -35.80
N SER A 91 -35.56 -22.25 -36.16
CA SER A 91 -35.31 -21.73 -37.50
C SER A 91 -33.89 -21.16 -37.59
N LYS A 92 -33.31 -21.14 -38.80
CA LYS A 92 -31.96 -20.64 -39.13
C LYS A 92 -31.60 -19.27 -38.51
N THR A 93 -32.59 -18.46 -38.13
CA THR A 93 -32.42 -17.19 -37.42
C THR A 93 -31.99 -17.37 -35.94
N GLY A 94 -32.48 -18.40 -35.25
CA GLY A 94 -32.11 -18.71 -33.87
C GLY A 94 -30.65 -19.13 -33.72
N ASP A 95 -30.14 -19.93 -34.65
CA ASP A 95 -28.74 -20.35 -34.67
C ASP A 95 -27.77 -19.17 -34.90
N ALA A 96 -28.15 -18.23 -35.77
CA ALA A 96 -27.36 -17.03 -36.04
C ALA A 96 -27.29 -16.12 -34.82
N ILE A 97 -28.44 -15.86 -34.17
CA ILE A 97 -28.50 -15.02 -32.96
C ILE A 97 -27.78 -15.70 -31.80
N SER A 98 -27.95 -17.01 -31.62
CA SER A 98 -27.27 -17.79 -30.58
C SER A 98 -25.75 -17.76 -30.76
N SER A 99 -25.25 -17.93 -31.98
CA SER A 99 -23.81 -17.87 -32.28
C SER A 99 -23.23 -16.48 -32.03
N GLN A 100 -23.97 -15.43 -32.40
CA GLN A 100 -23.54 -14.05 -32.22
C GLN A 100 -23.53 -13.65 -30.74
N LEU A 101 -24.54 -14.07 -29.97
CA LEU A 101 -24.57 -13.92 -28.51
C LEU A 101 -23.41 -14.65 -27.85
N GLN A 102 -23.08 -15.86 -28.30
CA GLN A 102 -21.97 -16.64 -27.76
C GLN A 102 -20.62 -15.94 -27.97
N ASN A 103 -20.42 -15.31 -29.13
CA ASN A 103 -19.20 -14.54 -29.40
C ASN A 103 -19.11 -13.28 -28.55
N GLU A 104 -20.22 -12.57 -28.34
CA GLU A 104 -20.25 -11.40 -27.46
C GLU A 104 -20.02 -11.78 -25.99
N ILE A 105 -20.62 -12.88 -25.51
CA ILE A 105 -20.34 -13.42 -24.17
C ILE A 105 -18.85 -13.76 -24.04
N ARG A 106 -18.27 -14.45 -25.04
CA ARG A 106 -16.85 -14.82 -25.00
C ARG A 106 -15.95 -13.59 -24.97
N LYS A 107 -16.25 -12.56 -25.78
CA LYS A 107 -15.53 -11.28 -25.75
C LYS A 107 -15.64 -10.61 -24.38
N LEU A 108 -16.86 -10.47 -23.86
CA LEU A 108 -17.11 -9.84 -22.58
C LEU A 108 -16.35 -10.55 -21.44
N CYS A 109 -16.38 -11.89 -21.42
CA CYS A 109 -15.62 -12.68 -20.45
C CYS A 109 -14.11 -12.46 -20.60
N THR A 110 -13.60 -12.39 -21.84
CA THR A 110 -12.16 -12.22 -22.09
C THR A 110 -11.67 -10.82 -21.70
N ASP A 111 -12.42 -9.78 -22.07
CA ASP A 111 -12.11 -8.39 -21.76
C ASP A 111 -12.18 -8.15 -20.25
N ARG A 112 -13.20 -8.71 -19.58
CA ARG A 112 -13.34 -8.62 -18.12
C ARG A 112 -12.29 -9.41 -17.36
N GLU A 113 -11.89 -10.58 -17.85
CA GLU A 113 -10.79 -11.34 -17.26
C GLU A 113 -9.48 -10.57 -17.36
N ALA A 114 -9.22 -9.90 -18.49
CA ALA A 114 -8.05 -9.04 -18.65
C ALA A 114 -8.04 -7.88 -17.63
N ASP A 115 -9.18 -7.17 -17.49
CA ASP A 115 -9.34 -6.09 -16.49
C ASP A 115 -9.15 -6.61 -15.05
N PHE A 116 -9.70 -7.79 -14.74
CA PHE A 116 -9.57 -8.40 -13.42
C PHE A 116 -8.13 -8.81 -13.11
N GLN A 117 -7.40 -9.35 -14.09
CA GLN A 117 -5.97 -9.67 -13.94
C GLN A 117 -5.12 -8.40 -13.78
N GLU A 118 -5.48 -7.29 -14.43
CA GLU A 118 -4.82 -6.01 -14.25
C GLU A 118 -5.06 -5.43 -12.85
N LEU A 119 -6.30 -5.45 -12.36
CA LEU A 119 -6.65 -5.08 -10.99
C LEU A 119 -5.90 -5.94 -9.96
N LYS A 120 -5.84 -7.26 -10.16
CA LYS A 120 -5.09 -8.18 -9.30
C LYS A 120 -3.60 -7.87 -9.25
N LYS A 121 -3.00 -7.44 -10.37
CA LYS A 121 -1.60 -6.96 -10.39
C LYS A 121 -1.45 -5.66 -9.61
N SER A 122 -2.41 -4.74 -9.72
CA SER A 122 -2.37 -3.47 -8.98
C SER A 122 -2.49 -3.64 -7.46
N CYS A 123 -3.18 -4.67 -6.99
CA CYS A 123 -3.27 -5.03 -5.57
C CYS A 123 -1.99 -5.68 -5.01
N LYS A 124 -1.04 -6.11 -5.85
CA LYS A 124 0.30 -6.51 -5.37
C LYS A 124 1.13 -5.25 -5.17
N VAL A 125 1.04 -4.67 -3.97
CA VAL A 125 1.94 -3.61 -3.53
C VAL A 125 3.36 -4.19 -3.46
N ASN A 126 4.12 -4.02 -4.53
CA ASN A 126 5.54 -4.34 -4.56
C ASN A 126 6.28 -3.17 -3.91
N ILE A 127 6.37 -3.18 -2.58
CA ILE A 127 7.23 -2.24 -1.85
C ILE A 127 8.65 -2.77 -1.98
N PRO A 128 9.55 -2.11 -2.74
CA PRO A 128 10.95 -2.51 -2.76
C PRO A 128 11.51 -2.37 -1.33
N MET A 129 12.11 -3.45 -0.84
CA MET A 129 12.93 -3.45 0.37
C MET A 129 14.06 -2.41 0.27
#